data_AF-M5BQU4-F1
#
_entry.id   AF-M5BQU4-F1
#
_cell.length_a   1.000
_cell.length_b   1.000
_cell.length_c   1.000
_cell.angle_alpha   90.00
_cell.angle_beta   90.00
_cell.angle_gamma   90.00
#
_symmetry.space_group_name_H-M   'P 1'
#
loop_
_entity.id
_entity.type
_entity.pdbx_description
1 polymer ?
#
loop_
_entity_poly.entity_id
_entity_poly.type
_entity_poly.pdbx_seq_one_letter_code
_entity_poly.pdbx_strand_id
1 'polypeptide(L)'
;MPDPKERVSTLRLETPYNVPPTIIGQALSELFSPWNPDAPLRTPPPPHPFCADANDEAHPLMPSDKYGGSHGWIKHLAHGGKHSYIANDVGARIVVEVKVAEGRVAVFYFRSEIYSPGVAECWVDDNRKGATKLYGHWEKKINVPSVAYIDSLVTPGDH
;
A
#
# COMPACT_ATOMS: atom_id res chain seq x y z
N MET A 1 -42.29 1.21 -13.39
CA MET A 1 -41.37 0.36 -12.58
C MET A 1 -40.15 1.21 -12.28
N PRO A 2 -39.76 1.41 -11.01
CA PRO A 2 -38.68 2.34 -10.67
C PRO A 2 -37.29 1.80 -11.08
N ASP A 3 -36.36 2.75 -11.31
CA ASP A 3 -35.01 2.60 -11.86
C ASP A 3 -34.12 1.68 -10.97
N PRO A 4 -33.33 0.74 -11.55
CA PRO A 4 -32.36 -0.07 -10.83
C PRO A 4 -31.40 0.70 -9.92
N LYS A 5 -31.11 1.97 -10.19
CA LYS A 5 -30.25 2.83 -9.35
C LYS A 5 -30.87 3.23 -8.01
N GLU A 6 -32.19 3.25 -7.91
CA GLU A 6 -32.88 3.59 -6.64
C GLU A 6 -32.92 2.40 -5.66
N ARG A 7 -32.72 1.18 -6.15
CA ARG A 7 -32.86 -0.04 -5.33
C ARG A 7 -31.68 -0.31 -4.39
N VAL A 8 -30.55 0.37 -4.58
CA VAL A 8 -29.33 0.18 -3.77
C VAL A 8 -29.24 1.18 -2.61
N SER A 9 -30.14 2.17 -2.54
CA SER A 9 -30.01 3.32 -1.61
C SER A 9 -30.79 3.18 -0.29
N THR A 10 -31.68 2.20 -0.13
CA THR A 10 -32.68 2.22 0.97
C THR A 10 -32.48 1.19 2.09
N LEU A 11 -31.29 0.59 2.21
CA LEU A 11 -30.89 -0.12 3.42
C LEU A 11 -29.63 0.52 4.03
N ARG A 12 -29.61 1.85 4.14
CA ARG A 12 -28.86 2.46 5.23
C ARG A 12 -29.67 2.23 6.49
N LEU A 13 -29.32 1.18 7.23
CA LEU A 13 -29.69 1.11 8.65
C LEU A 13 -29.12 2.37 9.30
N GLU A 14 -29.99 3.34 9.61
CA GLU A 14 -29.64 4.43 10.51
C GLU A 14 -29.53 3.85 11.91
N THR A 15 -28.40 3.22 12.20
CA THR A 15 -28.05 2.90 13.58
C THR A 15 -27.59 4.19 14.25
N PRO A 16 -28.03 4.48 15.49
CA PRO A 16 -27.47 5.59 16.27
C PRO A 16 -25.97 5.40 16.59
N TYR A 17 -25.45 4.21 16.28
CA TYR A 17 -24.05 3.85 16.43
C TYR A 17 -23.28 4.19 15.14
N ASN A 18 -22.47 5.25 15.21
CA ASN A 18 -21.35 5.44 14.29
C ASN A 18 -20.32 4.36 14.59
N VAL A 19 -20.20 3.35 13.72
CA VAL A 19 -19.12 2.37 13.83
C VAL A 19 -17.85 3.06 13.35
N PRO A 20 -16.87 3.36 14.24
CA PRO A 20 -15.61 3.92 13.78
C PRO A 20 -14.95 2.93 12.81
N PRO A 21 -14.25 3.41 11.77
CA PRO A 21 -13.51 2.53 10.88
C PRO A 21 -12.52 1.74 11.70
N THR A 22 -12.85 0.47 11.94
CA THR A 22 -12.02 -0.43 12.73
C THR A 22 -10.86 -0.83 11.84
N ILE A 23 -9.63 -0.63 12.29
CA ILE A 23 -8.47 -1.15 11.55
C ILE A 23 -8.58 -2.68 11.62
N ILE A 24 -8.58 -3.35 10.46
CA ILE A 24 -8.55 -4.81 10.41
C ILE A 24 -7.33 -5.30 11.21
N GLY A 25 -7.57 -5.92 12.37
CA GLY A 25 -6.53 -6.38 13.31
C GLY A 25 -6.55 -5.72 14.70
N GLN A 26 -7.33 -4.67 14.93
CA GLN A 26 -7.52 -4.12 16.29
C GLN A 26 -8.29 -5.10 17.17
N ALA A 27 -7.76 -5.38 18.35
CA ALA A 27 -8.45 -6.25 19.30
C ALA A 27 -9.66 -5.49 19.87
N LEU A 28 -10.79 -6.17 20.02
CA LEU A 28 -12.01 -5.56 20.60
C LEU A 28 -11.74 -4.97 21.99
N SER A 29 -10.81 -5.54 22.76
CA SER A 29 -10.36 -4.99 24.06
C SER A 29 -9.68 -3.62 23.97
N GLU A 30 -9.21 -3.21 22.79
CA GLU A 30 -8.62 -1.89 22.56
C GLU A 30 -9.69 -0.81 22.35
N LEU A 31 -10.88 -1.22 21.90
CA LEU A 31 -12.03 -0.35 21.63
C LEU A 31 -13.02 -0.35 22.81
N PHE A 32 -13.15 -1.49 23.50
CA PHE A 32 -14.09 -1.75 24.58
C PHE A 32 -13.36 -2.02 25.90
N SER A 33 -13.83 -1.40 26.99
CA SER A 33 -13.45 -1.85 28.33
C SER A 33 -14.36 -3.02 28.75
N PRO A 34 -13.84 -4.24 28.96
CA PRO A 34 -14.66 -5.36 29.43
C PRO A 34 -15.25 -5.12 30.82
N TRP A 35 -14.74 -4.13 31.56
CA TRP A 35 -15.17 -3.76 32.90
C TRP A 35 -16.10 -2.54 32.94
N ASN A 36 -16.32 -1.88 31.80
CA ASN A 36 -17.24 -0.75 31.67
C ASN A 36 -17.79 -0.67 30.24
N PRO A 37 -18.82 -1.47 29.92
CA PRO A 37 -19.34 -1.61 28.56
C PRO A 37 -20.06 -0.36 28.04
N ASP A 38 -20.53 0.51 28.94
CA ASP A 38 -21.21 1.78 28.59
C ASP A 38 -20.22 2.94 28.38
N ALA A 39 -18.92 2.71 28.59
CA ALA A 39 -17.90 3.73 28.33
C ALA A 39 -17.89 4.11 26.83
N PRO A 40 -17.66 5.38 26.50
CA PRO A 40 -17.41 5.78 25.12
C PRO A 40 -16.30 4.92 24.52
N LEU A 41 -16.48 4.48 23.27
CA LEU A 41 -15.46 3.74 22.54
C LEU A 41 -14.16 4.54 22.59
N ARG A 42 -13.05 3.85 22.90
CA ARG A 42 -11.73 4.47 22.75
C ARG A 42 -11.54 4.72 21.26
N THR A 43 -11.45 5.99 20.87
CA THR A 43 -10.99 6.32 19.52
C THR A 43 -9.51 5.94 19.43
N PRO A 44 -9.14 5.03 18.52
CA PRO A 44 -7.75 4.78 18.25
C PRO A 44 -7.06 6.10 17.87
N PRO A 45 -5.76 6.26 18.19
CA PRO A 45 -5.01 7.36 17.60
C PRO A 45 -5.12 7.28 16.07
N PRO A 46 -5.19 8.43 15.38
CA PRO A 46 -5.17 8.43 13.92
C PRO A 46 -3.94 7.69 13.39
N PRO A 47 -4.07 6.86 12.35
CA PRO A 47 -2.91 6.24 11.73
C PRO A 47 -1.99 7.32 11.18
N HIS A 48 -0.68 7.12 11.29
CA HIS A 48 0.34 7.98 10.70
C HIS A 48 1.06 7.23 9.56
N PRO A 49 0.40 6.99 8.41
CA PRO A 49 1.01 6.28 7.31
C PRO A 49 2.14 7.11 6.70
N PHE A 50 3.19 6.43 6.26
CA PHE A 50 4.25 7.00 5.45
C PHE A 50 4.04 6.57 4.00
N CYS A 51 4.27 7.49 3.06
CA CYS A 51 4.26 7.20 1.64
C CYS A 51 5.51 7.83 1.03
N ALA A 52 6.42 7.01 0.51
CA ALA A 52 7.44 7.50 -0.40
C ALA A 52 6.84 7.54 -1.81
N ASP A 53 6.59 8.73 -2.33
CA ASP A 53 5.95 8.93 -3.64
C ASP A 53 6.90 9.62 -4.61
N ALA A 54 6.86 9.23 -5.89
CA ALA A 54 7.77 9.78 -6.91
C ALA A 54 7.46 11.24 -7.30
N ASN A 55 6.32 11.77 -6.87
CA ASN A 55 5.85 13.14 -7.04
C ASN A 55 5.85 13.95 -5.73
N ASP A 56 6.00 13.34 -4.56
CA ASP A 56 6.00 14.06 -3.27
C ASP A 56 7.34 14.76 -3.04
N GLU A 57 7.30 16.05 -2.74
CA GLU A 57 8.48 16.87 -2.43
C GLU A 57 8.95 16.66 -0.98
N ALA A 58 8.03 16.35 -0.05
CA ALA A 58 8.34 16.17 1.37
C ALA A 58 8.87 14.75 1.66
N HIS A 59 8.30 13.73 1.02
CA HIS A 59 8.71 12.33 1.17
C HIS A 59 8.95 11.69 -0.21
N PRO A 60 10.00 12.12 -0.92
CA PRO A 60 10.25 11.63 -2.27
C PRO A 60 10.65 10.16 -2.24
N LEU A 61 10.13 9.40 -3.20
CA LEU A 61 10.60 8.05 -3.51
C LEU A 61 12.02 8.14 -4.12
N MET A 62 13.04 8.08 -3.27
CA MET A 62 14.43 8.21 -3.68
C MET A 62 15.18 6.87 -3.60
N PRO A 63 15.93 6.49 -4.65
CA PRO A 63 16.88 5.41 -4.59
C PRO A 63 17.93 5.66 -3.50
N SER A 64 18.20 4.64 -2.69
CA SER A 64 19.19 4.64 -1.62
C SER A 64 20.43 3.83 -2.01
N ASP A 65 21.56 4.18 -1.40
CA ASP A 65 22.84 3.47 -1.47
C ASP A 65 22.98 2.38 -0.39
N LYS A 66 21.99 2.25 0.52
CA LYS A 66 21.96 1.18 1.52
C LYS A 66 21.88 -0.21 0.87
N TYR A 67 22.35 -1.23 1.59
CA TYR A 67 22.24 -2.64 1.21
C TYR A 67 22.82 -2.97 -0.20
N GLY A 68 23.92 -2.31 -0.57
CA GLY A 68 24.55 -2.48 -1.89
C GLY A 68 23.98 -1.58 -2.98
N GLY A 69 23.04 -0.70 -2.64
CA GLY A 69 22.57 0.41 -3.45
C GLY A 69 21.60 0.04 -4.56
N SER A 70 21.19 1.08 -5.28
CA SER A 70 20.28 1.00 -6.41
C SER A 70 21.04 1.06 -7.74
N HIS A 71 20.67 0.23 -8.70
CA HIS A 71 21.26 0.19 -10.05
C HIS A 71 20.24 -0.27 -11.10
N GLY A 72 20.32 0.30 -12.31
CA GLY A 72 19.48 -0.07 -13.46
C GLY A 72 18.04 0.43 -13.41
N TRP A 73 17.58 1.01 -12.30
CA TRP A 73 16.30 1.71 -12.22
C TRP A 73 16.48 3.20 -12.50
N ILE A 74 15.61 3.76 -13.34
CA ILE A 74 15.63 5.17 -13.74
C ILE A 74 14.28 5.83 -13.46
N LYS A 75 14.32 7.13 -13.16
CA LYS A 75 13.11 7.94 -13.03
C LYS A 75 12.41 8.03 -14.39
N HIS A 76 11.13 7.73 -14.41
CA HIS A 76 10.29 7.72 -15.60
C HIS A 76 9.06 8.60 -15.38
N LEU A 77 8.86 9.54 -16.31
CA LEU A 77 7.69 10.39 -16.37
C LEU A 77 6.67 9.76 -17.32
N ALA A 78 5.66 9.10 -16.76
CA ALA A 78 4.56 8.58 -17.55
C ALA A 78 3.62 9.71 -18.00
N HIS A 79 2.78 9.40 -19.00
CA HIS A 79 1.80 10.35 -19.51
C HIS A 79 0.86 10.87 -18.41
N GLY A 80 0.57 12.17 -18.45
CA GLY A 80 -0.26 12.83 -17.45
C GLY A 80 0.47 13.21 -16.16
N GLY A 81 1.80 13.33 -16.18
CA GLY A 81 2.57 13.85 -15.04
C GLY A 81 2.86 12.83 -13.94
N LYS A 82 2.62 11.54 -14.19
CA LYS A 82 2.80 10.47 -13.20
C LYS A 82 4.26 10.04 -13.16
N HIS A 83 4.97 10.38 -12.09
CA HIS A 83 6.33 9.92 -11.88
C HIS A 83 6.35 8.48 -11.37
N SER A 84 7.35 7.72 -11.82
CA SER A 84 7.57 6.32 -11.48
C SER A 84 9.06 5.98 -11.63
N TYR A 85 9.46 4.78 -11.21
CA TYR A 85 10.75 4.21 -11.58
C TYR A 85 10.53 3.00 -12.48
N ILE A 86 11.39 2.83 -13.48
CA ILE A 86 11.39 1.67 -14.38
C ILE A 86 12.79 1.09 -14.50
N ALA A 87 12.87 -0.19 -14.85
CA ALA A 87 14.11 -0.85 -15.24
C ALA A 87 13.88 -1.68 -16.51
N ASN A 88 14.89 -1.76 -17.36
CA ASN A 88 14.86 -2.55 -18.59
C ASN A 88 15.69 -3.84 -18.50
N ASP A 89 16.56 -3.93 -17.47
CA ASP A 89 17.52 -5.01 -17.33
C ASP A 89 17.12 -5.99 -16.22
N VAL A 90 17.23 -7.28 -16.51
CA VAL A 90 17.09 -8.32 -15.48
C VAL A 90 18.24 -8.19 -14.49
N GLY A 91 17.92 -8.20 -13.20
CA GLY A 91 18.90 -8.02 -12.12
C GLY A 91 19.11 -6.57 -11.69
N ALA A 92 18.43 -5.61 -12.31
CA ALA A 92 18.34 -4.24 -11.80
C ALA A 92 17.70 -4.22 -10.40
N ARG A 93 18.16 -3.33 -9.53
CA ARG A 93 17.75 -3.20 -8.13
C ARG A 93 17.42 -1.77 -7.78
N ILE A 94 16.34 -1.56 -7.05
CA ILE A 94 16.04 -0.28 -6.39
C ILE A 94 15.88 -0.53 -4.90
N VAL A 95 16.52 0.30 -4.09
CA VAL A 95 16.41 0.32 -2.63
C VAL A 95 15.76 1.64 -2.26
N VAL A 96 14.73 1.59 -1.43
CA VAL A 96 13.95 2.75 -1.00
C VAL A 96 13.83 2.67 0.50
N GLU A 97 14.12 3.78 1.18
CA GLU A 97 13.99 3.89 2.62
C GLU A 97 12.56 4.32 2.97
N VAL A 98 11.94 3.62 3.91
CA VAL A 98 10.56 3.88 4.35
C VAL A 98 10.46 3.91 5.87
N LYS A 99 9.55 4.73 6.39
CA LYS A 99 9.18 4.71 7.80
C LYS A 99 7.91 3.89 7.99
N VAL A 100 7.97 2.83 8.77
CA VAL A 100 6.81 1.98 9.07
C VAL A 100 6.19 2.40 10.40
N ALA A 101 4.88 2.62 10.40
CA ALA A 101 4.11 2.95 11.61
C ALA A 101 3.29 1.74 12.13
N GLU A 102 2.64 1.01 11.24
CA GLU A 102 1.64 -0.03 11.59
C GLU A 102 2.00 -1.41 10.99
N GLY A 103 3.29 -1.65 10.78
CA GLY A 103 3.87 -2.94 10.41
C GLY A 103 3.57 -3.49 9.03
N ARG A 104 2.90 -2.73 8.17
CA ARG A 104 2.59 -3.11 6.79
C ARG A 104 3.35 -2.25 5.81
N VAL A 105 3.93 -2.89 4.79
CA VAL A 105 4.59 -2.21 3.68
C VAL A 105 3.91 -2.64 2.39
N ALA A 106 3.52 -1.66 1.58
CA ALA A 106 2.87 -1.89 0.30
C ALA A 106 3.59 -1.14 -0.82
N VAL A 107 3.60 -1.74 -2.01
CA VAL A 107 4.19 -1.17 -3.21
C VAL A 107 3.11 -0.99 -4.26
N PHE A 108 3.05 0.22 -4.82
CA PHE A 108 2.25 0.51 -6.01
C PHE A 108 3.08 0.21 -7.26
N TYR A 109 2.52 -0.55 -8.19
CA TYR A 109 3.19 -0.95 -9.42
C TYR A 109 2.23 -0.99 -10.61
N PHE A 110 2.77 -0.90 -11.82
CA PHE A 110 1.98 -0.86 -13.05
C PHE A 110 1.74 -2.26 -13.60
N ARG A 111 0.50 -2.54 -14.03
CA ARG A 111 0.14 -3.76 -14.75
C ARG A 111 -0.49 -3.48 -16.11
N SER A 112 -0.08 -4.26 -17.10
CA SER A 112 -0.55 -4.13 -18.48
C SER A 112 -0.33 -5.42 -19.28
N GLU A 113 -1.34 -5.80 -20.07
CA GLU A 113 -1.20 -6.86 -21.09
C GLU A 113 -0.35 -6.35 -22.26
N ILE A 114 -0.65 -5.14 -22.73
CA ILE A 114 -0.06 -4.54 -23.94
C ILE A 114 1.43 -4.22 -23.74
N TYR A 115 1.77 -3.56 -22.62
CA TYR A 115 3.16 -3.21 -22.32
C TYR A 115 3.93 -4.37 -21.69
N SER A 116 3.21 -5.39 -21.22
CA SER A 116 3.75 -6.61 -20.60
C SER A 116 4.99 -6.40 -19.70
N PRO A 117 4.93 -5.54 -18.66
CA PRO A 117 6.09 -5.31 -17.80
C PRO A 117 6.55 -6.58 -17.09
N GLY A 118 7.83 -6.62 -16.72
CA GLY A 118 8.46 -7.78 -16.09
C GLY A 118 7.97 -8.08 -14.67
N VAL A 119 8.75 -8.90 -13.96
CA VAL A 119 8.47 -9.27 -12.57
C VAL A 119 9.51 -8.63 -11.65
N ALA A 120 9.06 -7.94 -10.61
CA ALA A 120 9.91 -7.46 -9.53
C ALA A 120 9.75 -8.36 -8.30
N GLU A 121 10.85 -8.73 -7.66
CA GLU A 121 10.85 -9.42 -6.37
C GLU A 121 11.15 -8.38 -5.28
N CYS A 122 10.25 -8.20 -4.32
CA CYS A 122 10.32 -7.16 -3.31
C CYS A 122 10.31 -7.77 -1.90
N TRP A 123 11.14 -7.24 -1.02
CA TRP A 123 11.20 -7.61 0.39
C TRP A 123 11.64 -6.40 1.21
N VAL A 124 11.42 -6.47 2.52
CA VAL A 124 11.85 -5.46 3.49
C VAL A 124 13.12 -5.97 4.19
N ASP A 125 14.09 -5.09 4.40
CA ASP A 125 15.39 -5.37 5.03
C ASP A 125 16.10 -6.62 4.45
N ASP A 126 16.33 -7.62 5.31
CA ASP A 126 16.97 -8.89 5.01
C ASP A 126 15.96 -10.05 4.82
N ASN A 127 14.64 -9.77 4.84
CA ASN A 127 13.57 -10.76 4.69
C ASN A 127 13.38 -11.25 3.24
N ARG A 128 14.47 -11.57 2.55
CA ARG A 128 14.44 -12.06 1.17
C ARG A 128 13.69 -13.39 1.04
N LYS A 129 13.66 -14.21 2.09
CA LYS A 129 12.89 -15.47 2.11
C LYS A 129 11.37 -15.23 2.04
N GLY A 130 10.90 -14.10 2.57
CA GLY A 130 9.51 -13.67 2.51
C GLY A 130 9.18 -12.79 1.30
N ALA A 131 10.06 -12.72 0.30
CA ALA A 131 9.89 -11.81 -0.81
C ALA A 131 8.60 -12.05 -1.60
N THR A 132 7.92 -10.96 -1.94
CA THR A 132 6.70 -10.96 -2.74
C THR A 132 7.03 -10.61 -4.19
N LYS A 133 6.48 -11.38 -5.14
CA LYS A 133 6.64 -11.12 -6.57
C LYS A 133 5.51 -10.23 -7.10
N LEU A 134 5.90 -9.12 -7.72
CA LEU A 134 5.01 -8.17 -8.38
C LEU A 134 5.02 -8.45 -9.89
N TYR A 135 3.92 -9.01 -10.39
CA TYR A 135 3.79 -9.38 -11.81
C TYR A 135 3.21 -8.22 -12.61
N GLY A 136 4.05 -7.55 -13.40
CA GLY A 136 3.64 -6.46 -14.27
C GLY A 136 2.73 -6.93 -15.41
N HIS A 137 3.01 -8.10 -16.00
CA HIS A 137 2.11 -8.70 -16.97
C HIS A 137 0.78 -9.15 -16.31
N TRP A 138 -0.33 -8.94 -17.01
CA TRP A 138 -1.63 -9.51 -16.65
C TRP A 138 -2.51 -9.70 -17.89
N GLU A 139 -3.49 -10.59 -17.79
CA GLU A 139 -4.31 -11.01 -18.94
C GLU A 139 -5.49 -10.07 -19.24
N LYS A 140 -5.60 -8.95 -18.50
CA LYS A 140 -6.70 -8.01 -18.68
C LYS A 140 -6.30 -6.94 -19.68
N LYS A 141 -7.19 -6.66 -20.64
CA LYS A 141 -7.10 -5.59 -21.65
C LYS A 141 -7.27 -4.17 -21.08
N ILE A 142 -6.70 -3.90 -19.90
CA ILE A 142 -6.69 -2.59 -19.27
C ILE A 142 -5.28 -2.32 -18.71
N ASN A 143 -4.95 -1.04 -18.52
CA ASN A 143 -3.72 -0.60 -17.89
C ASN A 143 -4.07 -0.09 -16.49
N VAL A 144 -3.49 -0.66 -15.43
CA VAL A 144 -3.88 -0.31 -14.06
C VAL A 144 -2.69 -0.11 -13.14
N PRO A 145 -2.75 0.88 -12.22
CA PRO A 145 -1.96 0.81 -11.01
C PRO A 145 -2.51 -0.30 -10.10
N SER A 146 -1.63 -1.16 -9.60
CA SER A 146 -1.94 -2.20 -8.61
C SER A 146 -1.16 -1.93 -7.33
N VAL A 147 -1.64 -2.49 -6.23
CA VAL A 147 -0.96 -2.46 -4.93
C VAL A 147 -0.73 -3.90 -4.47
N ALA A 148 0.43 -4.15 -3.88
CA ALA A 148 0.72 -5.39 -3.18
C ALA A 148 1.33 -5.08 -1.82
N TYR A 149 0.82 -5.73 -0.77
CA TYR A 149 1.49 -5.76 0.52
C TYR A 149 2.66 -6.73 0.41
N ILE A 150 3.89 -6.22 0.58
CA ILE A 150 5.12 -7.02 0.45
C ILE A 150 5.57 -7.59 1.79
N ASP A 151 5.14 -6.97 2.89
CA ASP A 151 5.32 -7.47 4.25
C ASP A 151 4.22 -6.88 5.16
N SER A 152 3.86 -7.60 6.22
CA SER A 152 2.78 -7.25 7.16
C SER A 152 3.17 -7.40 8.63
N LEU A 153 4.41 -7.80 8.92
CA LEU A 153 4.94 -7.99 10.27
C LEU A 153 6.22 -7.18 10.49
N VAL A 154 6.33 -6.04 9.81
CA VAL A 154 7.49 -5.14 9.93
C VAL A 154 7.40 -4.39 11.26
N THR A 155 8.54 -4.19 11.93
CA THR A 155 8.55 -3.39 13.15
C THR A 155 8.26 -1.91 12.83
N PRO A 156 7.73 -1.13 13.77
CA PRO A 156 7.69 0.32 13.59
C PRO A 156 9.11 0.91 13.57
N GLY A 157 9.41 1.81 12.65
CA GLY A 157 10.74 2.40 12.53
C GLY A 157 11.16 2.70 11.09
N ASP A 158 12.46 2.94 10.90
CA ASP A 158 13.07 3.14 9.58
C ASP A 158 13.53 1.79 9.02
N HIS A 159 13.23 1.54 7.74
CA HIS A 159 13.52 0.31 6.99
C HIS A 159 14.09 0.64 5.61
#